data_AF-A0A444DQA2-F1
#
_entry.id   AF-A0A444DQA2-F1
#
_cell.length_a   1.000
_cell.length_b   1.000
_cell.length_c   1.000
_cell.angle_alpha   90.00
_cell.angle_beta   90.00
_cell.angle_gamma   90.00
#
_symmetry.space_group_name_H-M   'P 1'
#
loop_
_entity.id
_entity.type
_entity.pdbx_description
1 polymer ?
#
loop_
_entity_poly.entity_id
_entity_poly.type
_entity_poly.pdbx_seq_one_letter_code
_entity_poly.pdbx_strand_id
1 'polypeptide(L)'
;MAAGRFAYDMEKLSDEETVNFVMLQLKKMIPDATDPIQHLVSHWGTDRDSLGSYSCDLVGKPADIYERFCAPVDNLYFAGEAASADHSGSVHGAYTSGVMAAEVCQRHLSVQHGISDLFQLVRREELNEAMVPLQISRM
;
A
#
# COMPACT_ATOMS: atom_id res chain seq x y z
N MET A 1 -15.43 12.77 3.41
CA MET A 1 -14.62 11.57 3.18
C MET A 1 -15.58 10.42 2.88
N ALA A 2 -15.37 9.69 1.79
CA ALA A 2 -16.12 8.46 1.52
C ALA A 2 -15.46 7.31 2.31
N ALA A 3 -16.23 6.64 3.17
CA ALA A 3 -15.72 5.60 4.06
C ALA A 3 -16.82 4.59 4.41
N GLY A 4 -16.43 3.40 4.89
CA GLY A 4 -17.36 2.33 5.24
C GLY A 4 -18.26 1.95 4.05
N ARG A 5 -19.54 1.70 4.31
CA ARG A 5 -20.48 1.34 3.24
C ARG A 5 -20.61 2.43 2.16
N PHE A 6 -20.48 3.69 2.57
CA PHE A 6 -20.62 4.81 1.67
C PHE A 6 -19.54 4.86 0.58
N ALA A 7 -18.32 4.36 0.85
CA ALA A 7 -17.29 4.24 -0.19
C ALA A 7 -17.75 3.34 -1.35
N TYR A 8 -18.33 2.17 -1.05
CA TYR A 8 -18.85 1.25 -2.06
C TYR A 8 -20.06 1.80 -2.83
N ASP A 9 -20.88 2.61 -2.17
CA ASP A 9 -22.03 3.22 -2.84
C ASP A 9 -21.60 4.35 -3.78
N MET A 10 -20.53 5.07 -3.43
CA MET A 10 -19.93 6.09 -4.29
C MET A 10 -19.29 5.50 -5.55
N GLU A 11 -18.63 4.34 -5.47
CA GLU A 11 -18.02 3.67 -6.64
C GLU A 11 -19.04 3.18 -7.69
N LYS A 12 -20.34 3.19 -7.38
CA LYS A 12 -21.40 2.85 -8.35
C LYS A 12 -21.82 4.04 -9.22
N LEU A 13 -21.43 5.24 -8.82
CA LEU A 13 -21.72 6.48 -9.54
C LEU A 13 -20.62 6.76 -10.56
N SER A 14 -20.97 7.47 -11.63
CA SER A 14 -19.96 8.10 -12.48
C SER A 14 -19.20 9.21 -11.71
N ASP A 15 -18.04 9.59 -12.23
CA ASP A 15 -17.24 10.69 -11.66
C ASP A 15 -18.04 12.00 -11.62
N GLU A 16 -18.79 12.31 -12.68
CA GLU A 16 -19.65 13.51 -12.74
C GLU A 16 -20.76 13.48 -11.69
N GLU A 17 -21.45 12.34 -11.52
CA GLU A 17 -22.46 12.18 -10.47
C GLU A 17 -21.86 12.32 -9.07
N THR A 18 -20.67 11.78 -8.86
CA THR A 18 -19.92 11.92 -7.61
C THR A 18 -19.60 13.37 -7.31
N VAL A 19 -19.05 14.09 -8.29
CA VAL A 19 -18.72 15.52 -8.15
C VAL A 19 -19.97 16.35 -7.91
N ASN A 20 -21.06 16.09 -8.63
CA ASN A 20 -22.33 16.77 -8.44
C ASN A 20 -22.89 16.54 -7.03
N PHE A 21 -22.82 15.30 -6.53
CA PHE A 21 -23.22 14.99 -5.16
C PHE A 21 -22.40 15.78 -4.14
N VAL A 22 -21.07 15.83 -4.30
CA VAL A 22 -20.18 16.59 -3.42
C VAL A 22 -20.48 18.09 -3.48
N MET A 23 -20.65 18.65 -4.68
CA MET A 23 -20.98 20.07 -4.86
C MET A 23 -22.34 20.44 -4.27
N LEU A 24 -23.32 19.54 -4.34
CA LEU A 24 -24.62 19.73 -3.70
C LEU A 24 -24.49 19.82 -2.17
N GLN A 25 -23.64 19.00 -1.55
CA GLN A 25 -23.38 19.13 -0.11
C GLN A 25 -22.55 20.38 0.22
N LEU A 26 -21.56 20.71 -0.61
CA LEU A 26 -20.71 21.90 -0.43
C LEU A 26 -21.54 23.18 -0.49
N LYS A 27 -22.43 23.32 -1.47
CA LYS A 27 -23.30 24.50 -1.64
C LYS A 27 -24.28 24.70 -0.47
N LYS A 28 -24.60 23.67 0.31
CA LYS A 28 -25.37 23.85 1.56
C LYS A 28 -24.58 24.56 2.65
N MET A 29 -23.26 24.37 2.67
CA MET A 29 -22.35 24.99 3.64
C MET A 29 -21.79 26.33 3.13
N ILE A 30 -21.56 26.42 1.82
CA ILE A 30 -20.98 27.57 1.12
C ILE A 30 -21.84 27.85 -0.13
N PRO A 31 -22.94 28.64 -0.01
CA PRO A 31 -23.91 28.84 -1.09
C PRO A 31 -23.31 29.35 -2.41
N ASP A 32 -22.26 30.17 -2.33
CA ASP A 32 -21.61 30.77 -3.49
C ASP A 32 -20.45 29.93 -4.05
N ALA A 33 -20.29 28.67 -3.61
CA ALA A 33 -19.27 27.78 -4.13
C ALA A 33 -19.47 27.53 -5.63
N THR A 34 -18.46 27.89 -6.43
CA THR A 34 -18.45 27.67 -7.88
C THR A 34 -18.08 26.23 -8.22
N ASP A 35 -18.41 25.79 -9.43
CA ASP A 35 -18.09 24.45 -9.91
C ASP A 35 -16.56 24.27 -10.03
N PRO A 36 -16.04 23.04 -9.80
CA PRO A 36 -14.61 22.78 -9.81
C PRO A 36 -14.04 22.86 -11.24
N ILE A 37 -12.84 23.44 -11.38
CA ILE A 37 -12.13 23.48 -12.66
C ILE A 37 -11.62 22.08 -13.05
N GLN A 38 -11.23 21.29 -12.05
CA GLN A 38 -10.73 19.92 -12.21
C GLN A 38 -11.17 19.07 -11.03
N HIS A 39 -11.33 17.77 -11.27
CA HIS A 39 -11.65 16.77 -10.25
C HIS A 39 -10.98 15.45 -10.58
N LEU A 40 -10.79 14.63 -9.54
CA LEU A 40 -10.33 13.25 -9.64
C LEU A 40 -11.12 12.45 -8.61
N VAL A 41 -11.74 11.35 -9.04
CA VAL A 41 -12.44 10.41 -8.18
C VAL A 41 -11.65 9.10 -8.18
N SER A 42 -11.18 8.69 -7.00
CA SER A 42 -10.47 7.42 -6.86
C SER A 42 -11.45 6.27 -6.66
N HIS A 43 -11.25 5.17 -7.39
CA HIS A 43 -12.07 3.95 -7.32
C HIS A 43 -11.22 2.76 -6.86
N TRP A 44 -10.59 2.87 -5.69
CA TRP A 44 -9.66 1.87 -5.16
C TRP A 44 -10.27 0.47 -5.05
N GLY A 45 -11.57 0.36 -4.73
CA GLY A 45 -12.25 -0.92 -4.57
C GLY A 45 -12.49 -1.69 -5.87
N THR A 46 -12.48 -1.01 -7.01
CA THR A 46 -12.66 -1.62 -8.35
C THR A 46 -11.41 -1.56 -9.22
N ASP A 47 -10.40 -0.79 -8.82
CA ASP A 47 -9.08 -0.80 -9.43
C ASP A 47 -8.49 -2.22 -9.42
N ARG A 48 -8.05 -2.69 -10.60
CA ARG A 48 -7.66 -4.09 -10.79
C ARG A 48 -6.34 -4.45 -10.10
N ASP A 49 -5.50 -3.46 -9.83
CA ASP A 49 -4.18 -3.66 -9.25
C ASP A 49 -4.20 -3.48 -7.71
N SER A 50 -5.30 -2.92 -7.16
CA SER A 50 -5.44 -2.64 -5.72
C SER A 50 -6.58 -3.42 -5.06
N LEU A 51 -7.77 -3.48 -5.69
CA LEU A 51 -8.99 -4.13 -5.19
C LEU A 51 -9.41 -3.71 -3.76
N GLY A 52 -9.00 -2.52 -3.33
CA GLY A 52 -9.16 -2.00 -1.99
C GLY A 52 -8.15 -0.88 -1.69
N SER A 53 -8.30 -0.22 -0.55
CA SER A 53 -7.39 0.84 -0.13
C SER A 53 -6.16 0.31 0.60
N TYR A 54 -6.37 -0.52 1.62
CA TYR A 54 -5.35 -1.10 2.48
C TYR A 54 -5.96 -2.19 3.37
N SER A 55 -5.12 -3.06 3.92
CA SER A 55 -5.51 -4.10 4.86
C SER A 55 -6.02 -3.53 6.19
N CYS A 56 -6.91 -4.28 6.83
CA CYS A 56 -7.36 -3.99 8.19
C CYS A 56 -7.60 -5.30 8.94
N ASP A 57 -7.39 -5.26 10.26
CA ASP A 57 -7.65 -6.40 11.12
C ASP A 57 -9.16 -6.56 11.35
N LEU A 58 -9.70 -7.68 10.87
CA LEU A 58 -11.11 -8.02 11.06
C LEU A 58 -11.35 -8.70 12.41
N VAL A 59 -12.58 -8.57 12.90
CA VAL A 59 -13.03 -9.30 14.10
C VAL A 59 -12.91 -10.80 13.86
N GLY A 60 -12.26 -11.51 14.78
CA GLY A 60 -12.06 -12.96 14.69
C GLY A 60 -10.89 -13.38 13.79
N LYS A 61 -10.04 -12.43 13.36
CA LYS A 61 -8.81 -12.72 12.64
C LYS A 61 -7.91 -13.69 13.43
N PRO A 62 -7.35 -14.74 12.80
CA PRO A 62 -6.39 -15.62 13.47
C PRO A 62 -5.17 -14.86 13.98
N ALA A 63 -4.66 -15.27 15.14
CA ALA A 63 -3.48 -14.65 15.74
C ALA A 63 -2.22 -14.88 14.89
N ASP A 64 -2.17 -15.96 14.12
CA ASP A 64 -1.04 -16.40 13.30
C ASP A 64 -1.12 -15.94 11.83
N ILE A 65 -2.07 -15.04 11.50
CA ILE A 65 -2.34 -14.69 10.10
C ILE A 65 -1.15 -14.00 9.43
N TYR A 66 -0.41 -13.16 10.17
CA TYR A 66 0.73 -12.42 9.63
C TYR A 66 1.89 -13.37 9.38
N GLU A 67 2.17 -14.27 10.33
CA GLU A 67 3.17 -15.32 10.20
C GLU A 67 2.89 -16.21 9.00
N ARG A 68 1.62 -16.60 8.81
CA ARG A 68 1.18 -17.41 7.67
C ARG A 68 1.28 -16.66 6.34
N PHE A 69 0.92 -15.38 6.32
CA PHE A 69 0.99 -14.55 5.12
C PHE A 69 2.44 -14.29 4.68
N CYS A 70 3.34 -14.04 5.64
CA CYS A 70 4.75 -13.75 5.38
C CYS A 70 5.61 -15.01 5.18
N ALA A 71 5.06 -16.21 5.40
CA ALA A 71 5.79 -17.46 5.22
C ALA A 71 6.24 -17.62 3.75
N PRO A 72 7.54 -17.82 3.47
CA PRO A 72 8.01 -18.01 2.11
C PRO A 72 7.54 -19.35 1.53
N VAL A 73 7.39 -19.40 0.21
CA VAL A 73 7.07 -20.62 -0.54
C VAL A 73 8.17 -20.82 -1.58
N ASP A 74 9.05 -21.80 -1.34
CA ASP A 74 10.25 -22.03 -2.14
C ASP A 74 11.11 -20.76 -2.29
N ASN A 75 11.14 -20.18 -3.49
CA ASN A 75 11.85 -18.95 -3.82
C ASN A 75 10.94 -17.71 -3.86
N LEU A 76 9.69 -17.83 -3.40
CA LEU A 76 8.73 -16.73 -3.30
C LEU A 76 8.71 -16.16 -1.89
N TYR A 77 8.79 -14.83 -1.82
CA TYR A 77 8.79 -14.06 -0.57
C TYR A 77 7.69 -13.01 -0.64
N PHE A 78 7.02 -12.77 0.48
CA PHE A 78 5.89 -11.85 0.57
C PHE A 78 6.27 -10.61 1.39
N ALA A 79 5.89 -9.44 0.89
CA ALA A 79 6.09 -8.14 1.51
C ALA A 79 4.94 -7.21 1.13
N GLY A 80 4.87 -6.04 1.77
CA GLY A 80 3.84 -5.04 1.53
C GLY A 80 3.15 -4.62 2.80
N GLU A 81 2.18 -3.71 2.69
CA GLU A 81 1.49 -3.14 3.86
C GLU A 81 0.81 -4.23 4.71
N ALA A 82 0.24 -5.26 4.07
CA ALA A 82 -0.41 -6.39 4.74
C ALA A 82 0.58 -7.38 5.38
N ALA A 83 1.88 -7.25 5.10
CA ALA A 83 2.95 -8.08 5.66
C ALA A 83 3.55 -7.51 6.95
N SER A 84 2.96 -6.44 7.52
CA SER A 84 3.46 -5.79 8.73
C SER A 84 2.45 -5.91 9.87
N ALA A 85 2.77 -6.72 10.88
CA ALA A 85 1.90 -6.90 12.04
C ALA A 85 1.72 -5.61 12.86
N ASP A 86 2.80 -4.85 13.06
CA ASP A 86 2.79 -3.65 13.89
C ASP A 86 2.26 -2.41 13.14
N HIS A 87 2.33 -2.43 11.80
CA HIS A 87 2.15 -1.26 10.95
C HIS A 87 1.33 -1.56 9.69
N SER A 88 0.33 -2.44 9.81
CA SER A 88 -0.59 -2.78 8.72
C SER A 88 -1.28 -1.54 8.14
N GLY A 89 -1.51 -1.52 6.82
CA GLY A 89 -2.17 -0.43 6.13
C GLY A 89 -1.35 0.85 5.97
N SER A 90 -0.04 0.78 6.22
CA SER A 90 0.84 1.96 6.17
C SER A 90 1.99 1.81 5.18
N VAL A 91 2.49 2.95 4.72
CA VAL A 91 3.67 3.04 3.85
C VAL A 91 4.92 2.54 4.55
N HIS A 92 5.13 2.90 5.82
CA HIS A 92 6.31 2.45 6.56
C HIS A 92 6.27 0.95 6.85
N GLY A 93 5.08 0.37 7.11
CA GLY A 93 4.91 -1.07 7.20
C GLY A 93 5.25 -1.80 5.90
N ALA A 94 4.83 -1.25 4.75
CA ALA A 94 5.20 -1.78 3.44
C ALA A 94 6.72 -1.72 3.19
N TYR A 95 7.35 -0.60 3.54
CA TYR A 95 8.80 -0.44 3.40
C TYR A 95 9.57 -1.43 4.28
N THR A 96 9.26 -1.48 5.58
CA THR A 96 9.98 -2.35 6.53
C THR A 96 9.79 -3.82 6.20
N SER A 97 8.58 -4.25 5.82
CA SER A 97 8.35 -5.65 5.39
C SER A 97 9.11 -5.99 4.11
N GLY A 98 9.25 -5.05 3.17
CA GLY A 98 10.08 -5.20 1.97
C GLY A 98 11.56 -5.44 2.29
N VAL A 99 12.13 -4.64 3.20
CA VAL A 99 13.51 -4.83 3.68
C VAL A 99 13.66 -6.21 4.33
N MET A 100 12.72 -6.60 5.20
CA MET A 100 12.75 -7.91 5.86
C MET A 100 12.70 -9.07 4.86
N ALA A 101 11.80 -9.03 3.88
CA ALA A 101 11.69 -10.07 2.86
C ALA A 101 12.97 -10.18 2.01
N ALA A 102 13.58 -9.03 1.66
CA ALA A 102 14.84 -8.99 0.92
C ALA A 102 16.00 -9.60 1.74
N GLU A 103 16.09 -9.31 3.03
CA GLU A 103 17.09 -9.92 3.92
C GLU A 103 16.92 -11.44 4.03
N VAL A 104 15.67 -11.92 4.16
CA VAL A 104 15.40 -13.36 4.22
C VAL A 104 15.80 -14.05 2.91
N CYS A 105 15.44 -13.45 1.76
CA CYS A 105 15.85 -13.93 0.44
C CYS A 105 17.39 -13.98 0.31
N GLN A 106 18.08 -12.90 0.70
CA GLN A 106 19.54 -12.84 0.67
C GLN A 106 20.18 -13.94 1.52
N ARG A 107 19.68 -14.17 2.75
CA ARG A 107 20.18 -15.24 3.63
C ARG A 107 19.98 -16.61 2.98
N HIS A 108 18.81 -16.86 2.39
CA HIS A 108 18.50 -18.12 1.73
C HIS A 108 19.47 -18.39 0.55
N LEU A 109 19.69 -17.39 -0.31
CA LEU A 109 20.61 -17.49 -1.44
C LEU A 109 22.05 -17.71 -1.00
N SER A 110 22.49 -17.04 0.08
CA SER A 110 23.85 -17.17 0.62
C SER A 110 24.12 -18.58 1.13
N VAL A 111 23.13 -19.19 1.83
CA VAL A 111 23.23 -20.57 2.31
C VAL A 111 23.23 -21.57 1.15
N GLN A 112 22.37 -21.38 0.15
CA GLN A 112 22.28 -22.32 -0.98
C GLN A 112 23.52 -22.31 -1.89
N HIS A 113 24.15 -21.15 -2.09
CA HIS A 113 25.22 -21.00 -3.09
C HIS A 113 26.63 -20.81 -2.51
N GLY A 114 26.78 -20.74 -1.18
CA GLY A 114 28.07 -20.46 -0.54
C GLY A 114 28.64 -19.07 -0.88
N ILE A 115 27.81 -18.17 -1.41
CA ILE A 115 28.17 -16.81 -1.83
C ILE A 115 28.15 -15.91 -0.60
N SER A 116 29.14 -16.06 0.29
CA SER A 116 29.24 -15.24 1.50
C SER A 116 29.79 -13.83 1.20
N ASP A 117 30.69 -13.69 0.22
CA ASP A 117 31.50 -12.47 0.07
C ASP A 117 31.02 -11.48 -0.99
N LEU A 118 30.30 -11.92 -2.03
CA LEU A 118 29.90 -11.04 -3.14
C LEU A 118 28.81 -10.02 -2.74
N PHE A 119 27.86 -10.44 -1.89
CA PHE A 119 26.75 -9.59 -1.45
C PHE A 119 27.15 -8.54 -0.42
N GLN A 120 28.20 -8.77 0.36
CA GLN A 120 28.69 -7.79 1.34
C GLN A 120 29.35 -6.59 0.65
N LEU A 121 29.97 -6.79 -0.51
CA LEU A 121 30.59 -5.73 -1.30
C LEU A 121 29.56 -4.79 -1.93
N VAL A 122 28.52 -5.33 -2.58
CA VAL A 122 27.47 -4.54 -3.24
C VAL A 122 26.65 -3.73 -2.22
N ARG A 123 26.31 -4.33 -1.07
CA ARG A 123 25.56 -3.64 0.01
C ARG A 123 26.32 -2.42 0.56
N ARG A 124 27.66 -2.45 0.56
CA ARG A 124 28.49 -1.36 1.08
C ARG A 124 28.57 -0.17 0.11
N GLU A 125 28.41 -0.42 -1.19
CA GLU A 125 28.35 0.63 -2.21
C GLU A 125 26.95 1.28 -2.26
N GLU A 126 25.86 0.50 -2.18
CA GLU A 126 24.49 1.03 -2.22
C GLU A 126 24.09 1.86 -0.99
N LEU A 127 24.53 1.47 0.21
CA LEU A 127 24.31 2.26 1.44
C LEU A 127 25.01 3.62 1.42
N ASN A 128 26.06 3.79 0.60
CA ASN A 128 26.76 5.05 0.43
C ASN A 128 26.11 5.97 -0.63
N GLU A 129 25.28 5.44 -1.53
CA GLU A 129 24.71 6.20 -2.65
C GLU A 129 23.21 6.50 -2.53
N ALA A 130 22.43 5.75 -1.75
CA ALA A 130 20.97 5.86 -1.77
C ALA A 130 20.37 6.35 -0.45
N MET A 131 20.41 7.68 -0.24
CA MET A 131 19.40 8.39 0.56
C MET A 131 18.56 9.25 -0.37
N VAL A 132 17.99 8.63 -1.40
CA VAL A 132 17.03 9.27 -2.30
C VAL A 132 15.66 9.24 -1.60
N PRO A 133 15.02 10.39 -1.34
CA PRO A 133 13.67 10.40 -0.77
C PRO A 133 12.72 9.62 -1.67
N LEU A 134 11.95 8.69 -1.11
CA LEU A 134 10.84 8.05 -1.81
C LEU A 134 9.83 9.14 -2.21
N GLN A 135 9.85 9.56 -3.47
CA GLN A 135 8.78 10.37 -4.05
C GLN A 135 7.54 9.48 -4.21
N ILE A 136 6.71 9.44 -3.18
CA ILE A 136 5.35 8.91 -3.29
C ILE A 136 4.47 10.10 -3.69
N SER A 137 3.94 10.07 -4.93
CA SER A 137 3.09 11.08 -5.61
C SER A 137 3.85 12.11 -6.47
N ARG A 138 3.48 12.41 -7.72
CA ARG A 138 2.12 12.65 -8.28
C ARG A 138 2.00 12.20 -9.74
N MET A 139 0.91 11.50 -10.07
CA MET A 139 0.16 11.75 -11.32
C MET A 139 -1.07 12.57 -10.95
#